data_AF-A0A953NM40-F1
#
_entry.id   AF-A0A953NM40-F1
#
_cell.length_a   1.000
_cell.length_b   1.000
_cell.length_c   1.000
_cell.angle_alpha   90.00
_cell.angle_beta   90.00
_cell.angle_gamma   90.00
#
_symmetry.space_group_name_H-M   'P 1'
#
loop_
_entity.id
_entity.type
_entity.pdbx_description
1 polymer ?
#
loop_
_entity_poly.entity_id
_entity_poly.type
_entity_poly.pdbx_seq_one_letter_code
_entity_poly.pdbx_strand_id
1 'polypeptide(L)'
;MSINLSIRALAAPVADPERPHRRRVAAAWALATALVLAIAAYGFDYYTLGAAARPLSPKHALLRPSGAIGIKLGILGVGLFFLIYLYYFRKRWKWLGRLGVNRHWLDFHVVLGVASPVIIAFHSAFKFRGIAGMAFWIMLAVALSGIVGRYLYAQIPRHLNAAELSWQELQEEQLTLASQMASQKVFPADRLVAAFHVPSAEMVKHKSAIGAIVWMLMLDLVRPFRVASLRRQVLGFGGIIFSLGGLLRSTHDELETVVRIAQQQAALSKRMVFLSRTQEIFQLWHVIHRPFSYAFIVLALLHIGTAMLLGYL
;
A
#
# COMPACT_ATOMS: atom_id res chain seq x y z
N MET A 1 28.67 40.09 -11.16
CA MET A 1 27.43 39.96 -10.36
C MET A 1 26.27 39.65 -11.29
N SER A 2 26.14 38.41 -11.80
CA SER A 2 25.07 38.08 -12.79
C SER A 2 24.80 36.58 -13.03
N ILE A 3 25.35 35.65 -12.23
CA ILE A 3 25.15 34.20 -12.44
C ILE A 3 23.94 33.65 -11.64
N ASN A 4 23.46 34.36 -10.62
CA ASN A 4 22.38 33.87 -9.74
C ASN A 4 20.95 34.05 -10.29
N LEU A 5 20.77 34.68 -11.45
CA LEU A 5 19.44 34.98 -12.01
C LEU A 5 18.90 33.89 -12.94
N SER A 6 19.72 32.97 -13.46
CA SER A 6 19.25 31.92 -14.39
C SER A 6 18.66 30.68 -13.71
N ILE A 7 19.07 30.35 -12.48
CA ILE A 7 18.62 29.13 -11.79
C ILE A 7 17.19 29.29 -11.22
N ARG A 8 16.79 30.50 -10.81
CA ARG A 8 15.43 30.75 -10.29
C ARG A 8 14.34 30.76 -11.38
N ALA A 9 14.69 31.03 -12.63
CA ALA A 9 13.73 31.10 -13.74
C ALA A 9 13.27 29.72 -14.26
N LEU A 10 14.01 28.65 -13.97
CA LEU A 10 13.67 27.27 -14.39
C LEU A 10 12.88 26.47 -13.33
N ALA A 11 12.59 27.06 -12.18
CA ALA A 11 11.88 26.41 -11.07
C ALA A 11 10.47 26.96 -10.89
N ALA A 12 9.77 27.30 -11.98
CA ALA A 12 8.31 27.41 -11.90
C ALA A 12 7.81 26.04 -11.39
N PRO A 13 7.02 25.98 -10.30
CA PRO A 13 6.53 24.71 -9.78
C PRO A 13 5.69 24.05 -10.87
N VAL A 14 6.25 23.03 -11.52
CA VAL A 14 5.52 22.20 -12.48
C VAL A 14 4.28 21.72 -11.74
N ALA A 15 3.12 22.18 -12.19
CA ALA A 15 1.85 21.85 -11.57
C ALA A 15 1.70 20.33 -11.64
N ASP A 16 1.83 19.65 -10.50
CA ASP A 16 1.72 18.20 -10.43
C ASP A 16 0.24 17.82 -10.64
N PRO A 17 -0.12 17.28 -11.83
CA PRO A 17 -1.51 17.02 -12.19
C PRO A 17 -2.16 15.94 -11.30
N GLU A 18 -1.35 15.19 -10.55
CA GLU A 18 -1.78 14.09 -9.69
C GLU A 18 -1.95 14.49 -8.22
N ARG A 19 -1.53 15.70 -7.85
CA ARG A 19 -1.72 16.26 -6.51
C ARG A 19 -3.18 16.22 -6.01
N PRO A 20 -4.21 16.64 -6.79
CA PRO A 20 -5.60 16.56 -6.32
C PRO A 20 -6.06 15.12 -6.10
N HIS A 21 -5.63 14.19 -6.95
CA HIS A 21 -5.94 12.77 -6.78
C HIS A 21 -5.34 12.21 -5.48
N ARG A 22 -4.05 12.45 -5.23
CA ARG A 22 -3.39 12.00 -3.99
C ARG A 22 -4.08 12.55 -2.74
N ARG A 23 -4.54 13.80 -2.76
CA ARG A 23 -5.34 14.39 -1.67
C ARG A 23 -6.66 13.65 -1.46
N ARG A 24 -7.38 13.29 -2.53
CA ARG A 24 -8.63 12.51 -2.42
C ARG A 24 -8.39 11.12 -1.84
N VAL A 25 -7.34 10.43 -2.27
CA VAL A 25 -6.96 9.11 -1.72
C VAL A 25 -6.57 9.22 -0.24
N ALA A 26 -5.80 10.25 0.13
CA ALA A 26 -5.45 10.51 1.52
C ALA A 26 -6.69 10.81 2.38
N ALA A 27 -7.63 11.60 1.87
CA ALA A 27 -8.91 11.86 2.53
C ALA A 27 -9.74 10.58 2.70
N ALA A 28 -9.76 9.70 1.70
CA ALA A 28 -10.46 8.41 1.79
C ALA A 28 -9.85 7.50 2.86
N TRP A 29 -8.52 7.43 2.95
CA TRP A 29 -7.83 6.74 4.04
C TRP A 29 -8.16 7.35 5.40
N ALA A 30 -8.05 8.67 5.53
CA ALA A 30 -8.35 9.37 6.79
C ALA A 30 -9.79 9.11 7.24
N LEU A 31 -10.76 9.16 6.31
CA LEU A 31 -12.16 8.85 6.59
C LEU A 31 -12.36 7.39 7.02
N ALA A 32 -11.77 6.44 6.29
CA ALA A 32 -11.86 5.02 6.64
C ALA A 32 -11.25 4.74 8.03
N THR A 33 -10.08 5.32 8.32
CA THR A 33 -9.44 5.22 9.64
C THR A 33 -10.28 5.86 10.73
N ALA A 34 -10.79 7.07 10.52
CA ALA A 34 -11.64 7.76 11.48
C ALA A 34 -12.92 6.95 11.79
N LEU A 35 -13.54 6.37 10.77
CA LEU A 35 -14.72 5.50 10.93
C LEU A 35 -14.38 4.26 11.76
N VAL A 36 -13.28 3.56 11.43
CA VAL A 36 -12.83 2.38 12.18
C VAL A 36 -12.53 2.72 13.64
N LEU A 37 -11.81 3.82 13.88
CA LEU A 37 -11.48 4.28 15.23
C LEU A 37 -12.73 4.67 16.02
N ALA A 38 -13.72 5.32 15.38
CA ALA A 38 -14.98 5.65 16.03
C ALA A 38 -15.77 4.40 16.45
N ILE A 39 -15.86 3.39 15.57
CA ILE A 39 -16.51 2.11 15.88
C ILE A 39 -15.76 1.38 17.00
N ALA A 40 -14.42 1.32 16.90
CA ALA A 40 -13.57 0.67 17.88
C ALA A 40 -13.68 1.34 19.26
N ALA A 41 -13.67 2.67 19.32
CA ALA A 41 -13.82 3.43 20.56
C ALA A 41 -15.20 3.24 21.18
N TYR A 42 -16.27 3.35 20.38
CA TYR A 42 -17.64 3.17 20.87
C TYR A 42 -17.90 1.74 21.37
N GLY A 43 -17.37 0.73 20.67
CA GLY A 43 -17.59 -0.68 20.98
C GLY A 43 -16.50 -1.33 21.85
N PHE A 44 -15.51 -0.59 22.35
CA PHE A 44 -14.32 -1.15 23.00
C PHE A 44 -14.67 -2.09 24.17
N ASP A 45 -15.52 -1.60 25.08
CA ASP A 45 -16.05 -2.34 26.23
C ASP A 45 -16.92 -3.54 25.86
N TYR A 46 -17.50 -3.56 24.65
CA TYR A 46 -18.31 -4.67 24.17
C TYR A 46 -17.47 -5.74 23.45
N TYR A 47 -16.58 -5.33 22.56
CA TYR A 47 -15.79 -6.25 21.73
C TYR A 47 -14.68 -6.96 22.53
N THR A 48 -14.19 -6.35 23.61
CA THR A 48 -13.20 -6.96 24.52
C THR A 48 -13.80 -7.96 25.50
N LEU A 49 -15.12 -7.96 25.71
CA LEU A 49 -15.79 -8.97 26.54
C LEU A 49 -15.69 -10.37 25.93
N GLY A 50 -15.56 -11.37 26.79
CA GLY A 50 -15.69 -12.77 26.42
C GLY A 50 -17.09 -13.08 25.85
N ALA A 51 -17.18 -14.08 24.98
CA ALA A 51 -18.40 -14.40 24.24
C ALA A 51 -19.62 -14.66 25.15
N ALA A 52 -19.40 -15.23 26.34
CA ALA A 52 -20.44 -15.51 27.33
C ALA A 52 -20.95 -14.26 28.08
N ALA A 53 -20.12 -13.22 28.26
CA ALA A 53 -20.48 -12.00 28.97
C ALA A 53 -21.13 -10.95 28.04
N ARG A 54 -20.89 -11.03 26.72
CA ARG A 54 -21.44 -10.08 25.74
C ARG A 54 -22.96 -9.91 25.79
N PRO A 55 -23.81 -10.95 25.97
CA PRO A 55 -25.25 -10.78 26.07
C PRO A 55 -25.71 -9.90 27.24
N LEU A 56 -24.91 -9.82 28.31
CA LEU A 56 -25.19 -9.00 29.49
C LEU A 56 -24.80 -7.53 29.30
N SER A 57 -24.04 -7.22 28.25
CA SER A 57 -23.66 -5.84 27.96
C SER A 57 -24.86 -5.03 27.47
N PRO A 58 -25.04 -3.77 27.94
CA PRO A 58 -26.10 -2.91 27.46
C PRO A 58 -25.99 -2.62 25.95
N LYS A 59 -24.78 -2.73 25.38
CA LYS A 59 -24.53 -2.52 23.94
C LYS A 59 -24.82 -3.75 23.07
N HIS A 60 -25.18 -4.90 23.66
CA HIS A 60 -25.38 -6.14 22.91
C HIS A 60 -26.46 -6.03 21.85
N ALA A 61 -27.60 -5.41 22.18
CA ALA A 61 -28.72 -5.23 21.26
C ALA A 61 -28.34 -4.37 20.03
N LEU A 62 -27.35 -3.48 20.17
CA LEU A 62 -26.89 -2.61 19.10
C LEU A 62 -25.75 -3.25 18.27
N LEU A 63 -24.75 -3.83 18.94
CA LEU A 63 -23.46 -4.23 18.35
C LEU A 63 -23.36 -5.71 17.97
N ARG A 64 -24.31 -6.57 18.36
CA ARG A 64 -24.37 -7.94 17.84
C ARG A 64 -24.64 -7.92 16.32
N PRO A 65 -24.36 -9.01 15.58
CA PRO A 65 -24.51 -9.02 14.12
C PRO A 65 -25.91 -8.64 13.62
N SER A 66 -26.96 -9.12 14.30
CA SER A 66 -28.37 -8.77 14.06
C SER A 66 -28.85 -7.55 14.87
N GLY A 67 -27.92 -6.77 15.44
CA GLY A 67 -28.23 -5.54 16.16
C GLY A 67 -28.30 -4.36 15.21
N ALA A 68 -28.91 -3.26 15.64
CA ALA A 68 -29.16 -2.09 14.78
C ALA A 68 -27.88 -1.49 14.18
N ILE A 69 -26.76 -1.46 14.91
CA ILE A 69 -25.46 -1.01 14.39
C ILE A 69 -24.79 -2.14 13.60
N GLY A 70 -24.86 -3.37 14.10
CA GLY A 70 -24.34 -4.55 13.40
C GLY A 70 -24.84 -4.64 11.97
N ILE A 71 -26.16 -4.61 11.75
CA ILE A 71 -26.77 -4.66 10.41
C ILE A 71 -26.33 -3.50 9.53
N LYS A 72 -26.26 -2.26 10.06
CA LYS A 72 -25.79 -1.09 9.32
C LYS A 72 -24.34 -1.26 8.85
N LEU A 73 -23.47 -1.86 9.67
CA LEU A 73 -22.10 -2.20 9.27
C LEU A 73 -22.09 -3.28 8.18
N GLY A 74 -23.00 -4.25 8.23
CA GLY A 74 -23.20 -5.24 7.18
C GLY A 74 -23.62 -4.60 5.85
N ILE A 75 -24.63 -3.73 5.88
CA ILE A 75 -25.09 -2.96 4.71
C ILE A 75 -23.97 -2.09 4.14
N LEU A 76 -23.24 -1.38 5.01
CA LEU A 76 -22.07 -0.61 4.61
C LEU A 76 -21.04 -1.51 3.92
N GLY A 77 -20.75 -2.68 4.49
CA GLY A 77 -19.86 -3.67 3.90
C GLY A 77 -20.29 -4.14 2.51
N VAL A 78 -21.59 -4.38 2.29
CA VAL A 78 -22.16 -4.70 0.97
C VAL A 78 -21.98 -3.52 0.00
N GLY A 79 -22.17 -2.28 0.46
CA GLY A 79 -21.93 -1.09 -0.36
C GLY A 79 -20.46 -0.95 -0.77
N LEU A 80 -19.52 -1.11 0.17
CA LEU A 80 -18.08 -1.10 -0.10
C LEU A 80 -17.69 -2.20 -1.09
N PHE A 81 -18.23 -3.40 -0.88
CA PHE A 81 -18.07 -4.53 -1.79
C PHE A 81 -18.53 -4.18 -3.21
N PHE A 82 -19.75 -3.64 -3.38
CA PHE A 82 -20.23 -3.24 -4.70
C PHE A 82 -19.28 -2.24 -5.39
N LEU A 83 -18.77 -1.24 -4.66
CA LEU A 83 -17.79 -0.28 -5.18
C LEU A 83 -16.46 -0.93 -5.59
N ILE A 84 -15.98 -1.92 -4.84
CA ILE A 84 -14.77 -2.70 -5.17
C ILE A 84 -14.96 -3.44 -6.51
N TYR A 85 -16.12 -4.07 -6.74
CA TYR A 85 -16.43 -4.77 -7.99
C TYR A 85 -16.79 -3.84 -9.15
N LEU A 86 -17.21 -2.61 -8.87
CA LEU A 86 -17.44 -1.59 -9.89
C LEU A 86 -16.16 -1.35 -10.73
N TYR A 87 -14.97 -1.50 -10.12
CA TYR A 87 -13.70 -1.49 -10.85
C TYR A 87 -13.61 -2.58 -11.93
N TYR A 88 -14.11 -3.79 -11.65
CA TYR A 88 -14.18 -4.87 -12.63
C TYR A 88 -15.14 -4.53 -13.77
N PHE A 89 -16.35 -4.05 -13.44
CA PHE A 89 -17.36 -3.68 -14.42
C PHE A 89 -16.98 -2.47 -15.27
N ARG A 90 -16.18 -1.55 -14.74
CA ARG A 90 -15.63 -0.41 -15.50
C ARG A 90 -14.96 -0.84 -16.79
N LYS A 91 -14.22 -1.95 -16.77
CA LYS A 91 -13.53 -2.47 -17.97
C LYS A 91 -14.48 -3.06 -19.00
N ARG A 92 -15.72 -3.38 -18.62
CA ARG A 92 -16.75 -3.98 -19.48
C ARG A 92 -17.79 -2.97 -19.98
N TRP A 93 -18.07 -1.91 -19.21
CA TRP A 93 -19.08 -0.91 -19.54
C TRP A 93 -18.46 0.38 -20.08
N LYS A 94 -18.72 0.66 -21.37
CA LYS A 94 -18.15 1.81 -22.11
C LYS A 94 -18.36 3.15 -21.39
N TRP A 95 -19.52 3.36 -20.75
CA TRP A 95 -19.82 4.61 -20.04
C TRP A 95 -18.99 4.78 -18.76
N LEU A 96 -18.82 3.72 -17.96
CA LEU A 96 -17.91 3.74 -16.81
C LEU A 96 -16.45 3.93 -17.24
N GLY A 97 -16.06 3.37 -18.38
CA GLY A 97 -14.71 3.49 -18.93
C GLY A 97 -14.24 4.93 -19.11
N ARG A 98 -15.19 5.87 -19.34
CA ARG A 98 -14.94 7.32 -19.50
C ARG A 98 -14.67 8.06 -18.17
N LEU A 99 -15.00 7.48 -17.02
CA LEU A 99 -14.93 8.18 -15.73
C LEU A 99 -13.52 8.12 -15.11
N GLY A 100 -12.64 9.08 -15.35
CA GLY A 100 -11.32 9.13 -14.70
C GLY A 100 -10.33 8.04 -15.16
N VAL A 101 -9.12 8.03 -14.59
CA VAL A 101 -8.00 7.19 -15.05
C VAL A 101 -7.95 5.86 -14.30
N ASN A 102 -7.57 4.75 -14.96
CA ASN A 102 -7.55 3.41 -14.37
C ASN A 102 -6.75 3.32 -13.06
N ARG A 103 -5.66 4.08 -12.95
CA ARG A 103 -4.84 4.15 -11.73
C ARG A 103 -5.63 4.68 -10.53
N HIS A 104 -6.44 5.73 -10.74
CA HIS A 104 -7.21 6.34 -9.66
C HIS A 104 -8.23 5.36 -9.09
N TRP A 105 -8.88 4.58 -9.95
CA TRP A 105 -9.79 3.51 -9.53
C TRP A 105 -9.10 2.42 -8.74
N LEU A 106 -7.90 2.01 -9.17
CA LEU A 106 -7.11 1.02 -8.44
C LEU A 106 -6.73 1.52 -7.04
N ASP A 107 -6.39 2.81 -6.91
CA ASP A 107 -6.05 3.39 -5.60
C ASP A 107 -7.26 3.33 -4.65
N PHE A 108 -8.46 3.70 -5.11
CA PHE A 108 -9.70 3.57 -4.31
C PHE A 108 -10.08 2.12 -4.04
N HIS A 109 -9.93 1.22 -5.01
CA HIS A 109 -10.17 -0.21 -4.83
C HIS A 109 -9.32 -0.78 -3.68
N VAL A 110 -8.05 -0.38 -3.58
CA VAL A 110 -7.17 -0.79 -2.46
C VAL A 110 -7.66 -0.22 -1.14
N VAL A 111 -8.03 1.07 -1.07
CA VAL A 111 -8.56 1.66 0.19
C VAL A 111 -9.80 0.90 0.68
N LEU A 112 -10.77 0.71 -0.21
CA LEU A 112 -12.01 0.01 0.12
C LEU A 112 -11.76 -1.46 0.47
N GLY A 113 -10.88 -2.14 -0.29
CA GLY A 113 -10.52 -3.53 -0.06
C GLY A 113 -9.82 -3.77 1.29
N VAL A 114 -9.03 -2.82 1.78
CA VAL A 114 -8.40 -2.90 3.10
C VAL A 114 -9.38 -2.54 4.23
N ALA A 115 -10.26 -1.55 4.02
CA ALA A 115 -11.23 -1.14 5.03
C ALA A 115 -12.35 -2.18 5.23
N SER A 116 -12.76 -2.89 4.18
CA SER A 116 -13.92 -3.80 4.21
C SER A 116 -13.77 -4.95 5.22
N PRO A 117 -12.66 -5.71 5.29
CA PRO A 117 -12.48 -6.74 6.32
C PRO A 117 -12.61 -6.20 7.74
N VAL A 118 -12.09 -5.01 8.02
CA VAL A 118 -12.15 -4.41 9.36
C VAL A 118 -13.61 -4.08 9.73
N ILE A 119 -14.35 -3.47 8.81
CA ILE A 119 -15.76 -3.12 9.02
C ILE A 119 -16.62 -4.38 9.20
N ILE A 120 -16.40 -5.41 8.37
CA ILE A 120 -17.12 -6.68 8.48
C ILE A 120 -16.74 -7.45 9.76
N ALA A 121 -15.52 -7.32 10.27
CA ALA A 121 -15.14 -7.89 11.57
C ALA A 121 -15.97 -7.29 12.71
N PHE A 122 -16.23 -5.98 12.67
CA PHE A 122 -17.12 -5.32 13.63
C PHE A 122 -18.58 -5.74 13.44
N HIS A 123 -19.06 -5.86 12.19
CA HIS A 123 -20.39 -6.42 11.89
C HIS A 123 -20.57 -7.81 12.49
N SER A 124 -19.60 -8.71 12.33
CA SER A 124 -19.68 -10.08 12.87
C SER A 124 -19.43 -10.15 14.38
N ALA A 125 -19.15 -9.02 15.03
CA ALA A 125 -18.66 -8.94 16.41
C ALA A 125 -17.49 -9.89 16.68
N PHE A 126 -16.58 -10.02 15.70
CA PHE A 126 -15.43 -10.93 15.72
C PHE A 126 -15.82 -12.40 15.89
N LYS A 127 -17.00 -12.80 15.41
CA LYS A 127 -17.46 -14.21 15.41
C LYS A 127 -17.30 -14.81 14.01
N PHE A 128 -16.19 -15.51 13.79
CA PHE A 128 -15.85 -16.11 12.49
C PHE A 128 -16.17 -17.61 12.46
N ARG A 129 -17.47 -17.96 12.40
CA ARG A 129 -17.93 -19.36 12.39
C ARG A 129 -18.85 -19.64 11.21
N GLY A 130 -18.91 -20.91 10.77
CA GLY A 130 -19.76 -21.36 9.67
C GLY A 130 -19.45 -20.67 8.34
N ILE A 131 -20.47 -20.57 7.47
CA ILE A 131 -20.36 -19.97 6.13
C ILE A 131 -19.90 -18.50 6.21
N ALA A 132 -20.43 -17.73 7.17
CA ALA A 132 -20.03 -16.34 7.39
C ALA A 132 -18.55 -16.21 7.77
N GLY A 133 -18.05 -17.10 8.62
CA GLY A 133 -16.63 -17.18 8.98
C GLY A 133 -15.74 -17.53 7.78
N MET A 134 -16.14 -18.50 6.96
CA MET A 134 -15.40 -18.84 5.73
C MET A 134 -15.35 -17.66 4.76
N ALA A 135 -16.49 -16.98 4.55
CA ALA A 135 -16.56 -15.77 3.72
C ALA A 135 -15.59 -14.70 4.23
N PHE A 136 -15.53 -14.48 5.56
CA PHE A 136 -14.62 -13.53 6.18
C PHE A 136 -13.15 -13.86 5.93
N TRP A 137 -12.73 -15.11 6.16
CA TRP A 137 -11.32 -15.49 5.99
C TRP A 137 -10.88 -15.43 4.53
N ILE A 138 -11.75 -15.81 3.58
CA ILE A 138 -11.46 -15.65 2.16
C ILE A 138 -11.36 -14.16 1.79
N MET A 139 -12.28 -13.32 2.26
CA MET A 139 -12.20 -11.86 2.06
C MET A 139 -10.89 -11.28 2.61
N LEU A 140 -10.50 -11.69 3.82
CA LEU A 140 -9.24 -11.24 4.43
C LEU A 140 -8.03 -11.69 3.60
N ALA A 141 -8.00 -12.94 3.14
CA ALA A 141 -6.95 -13.44 2.25
C ALA A 141 -6.90 -12.67 0.92
N VAL A 142 -8.06 -12.37 0.32
CA VAL A 142 -8.16 -11.55 -0.90
C VAL A 142 -7.64 -10.13 -0.64
N ALA A 143 -8.02 -9.50 0.46
CA ALA A 143 -7.56 -8.15 0.81
C ALA A 143 -6.03 -8.12 1.02
N LEU A 144 -5.47 -9.07 1.77
CA LEU A 144 -4.01 -9.19 1.97
C LEU A 144 -3.27 -9.45 0.65
N SER A 145 -3.78 -10.37 -0.17
CA SER A 145 -3.20 -10.61 -1.50
C SER A 145 -3.32 -9.38 -2.42
N GLY A 146 -4.36 -8.55 -2.25
CA GLY A 146 -4.52 -7.29 -2.97
C GLY A 146 -3.46 -6.24 -2.59
N ILE A 147 -3.06 -6.18 -1.31
CA ILE A 147 -1.94 -5.34 -0.86
C ILE A 147 -0.64 -5.77 -1.55
N VAL A 148 -0.37 -7.08 -1.60
CA VAL A 148 0.78 -7.64 -2.31
C VAL A 148 0.71 -7.30 -3.81
N GLY A 149 -0.44 -7.51 -4.44
CA GLY A 149 -0.65 -7.17 -5.85
C GLY A 149 -0.41 -5.69 -6.15
N ARG A 150 -0.85 -4.79 -5.26
CA ARG A 150 -0.58 -3.36 -5.37
C ARG A 150 0.90 -3.03 -5.25
N TYR A 151 1.59 -3.68 -4.31
CA TYR A 151 3.02 -3.51 -4.15
C TYR A 151 3.78 -3.97 -5.40
N LEU A 152 3.46 -5.14 -5.96
CA LEU A 152 4.05 -5.62 -7.21
C LEU A 152 3.77 -4.68 -8.39
N TYR A 153 2.52 -4.23 -8.54
CA TYR A 153 2.12 -3.29 -9.59
C TYR A 153 2.93 -1.99 -9.56
N ALA A 154 3.31 -1.50 -8.36
CA ALA A 154 4.11 -0.29 -8.22
C ALA A 154 5.58 -0.46 -8.63
N GLN A 155 6.08 -1.70 -8.75
CA GLN A 155 7.46 -1.99 -9.15
C GLN A 155 7.60 -2.27 -10.66
N ILE A 156 6.51 -2.54 -11.39
CA ILE A 156 6.55 -2.86 -12.82
C ILE A 156 6.50 -1.56 -13.66
N PRO A 157 7.47 -1.34 -14.58
CA PRO A 157 7.44 -0.23 -15.54
C PRO A 157 6.22 -0.28 -16.47
N ARG A 158 5.75 0.89 -16.92
CA ARG A 158 4.40 1.08 -17.47
C ARG A 158 4.18 0.59 -18.91
N HIS A 159 5.24 0.30 -19.66
CA HIS A 159 5.14 -0.07 -21.08
C HIS A 159 6.12 -1.21 -21.39
N LEU A 160 5.67 -2.23 -22.13
CA LEU A 160 6.47 -3.44 -22.44
C LEU A 160 7.45 -3.22 -23.62
N ASN A 161 7.08 -2.44 -24.66
CA ASN A 161 8.05 -1.96 -25.66
C ASN A 161 8.97 -0.87 -25.10
N ALA A 162 8.50 -0.11 -24.12
CA ALA A 162 9.38 0.69 -23.30
C ALA A 162 9.98 -0.12 -22.16
N ALA A 163 9.89 -1.46 -22.09
CA ALA A 163 10.64 -2.21 -21.08
C ALA A 163 12.10 -2.26 -21.52
N GLU A 164 12.38 -2.62 -22.78
CA GLU A 164 13.72 -2.55 -23.39
C GLU A 164 14.25 -1.12 -23.50
N LEU A 165 13.43 -0.17 -23.98
CA LEU A 165 13.79 1.25 -23.96
C LEU A 165 13.98 1.74 -22.52
N SER A 166 13.12 1.35 -21.57
CA SER A 166 13.32 1.69 -20.15
C SER A 166 14.53 1.01 -19.56
N TRP A 167 14.95 -0.16 -20.03
CA TRP A 167 16.15 -0.79 -19.48
C TRP A 167 17.38 0.06 -19.78
N GLN A 168 17.45 0.59 -21.00
CA GLN A 168 18.48 1.55 -21.40
C GLN A 168 18.32 2.88 -20.65
N GLU A 169 17.12 3.48 -20.63
CA GLU A 169 16.86 4.73 -19.90
C GLU A 169 17.13 4.60 -18.39
N LEU A 170 16.74 3.47 -17.77
CA LEU A 170 16.98 3.18 -16.35
C LEU A 170 18.48 2.97 -16.09
N GLN A 171 19.22 2.39 -17.03
CA GLN A 171 20.66 2.23 -16.93
C GLN A 171 21.39 3.57 -17.11
N GLU A 172 20.95 4.41 -18.04
CA GLU A 172 21.42 5.79 -18.21
C GLU A 172 21.12 6.65 -16.97
N GLU A 173 19.90 6.56 -16.42
CA GLU A 173 19.51 7.23 -15.19
C GLU A 173 20.35 6.72 -14.01
N GLN A 174 20.61 5.41 -13.93
CA GLN A 174 21.49 4.82 -12.92
C GLN A 174 22.92 5.34 -13.03
N LEU A 175 23.48 5.44 -14.25
CA LEU A 175 24.82 5.98 -14.50
C LEU A 175 24.90 7.47 -14.14
N THR A 176 23.86 8.23 -14.48
CA THR A 176 23.74 9.66 -14.14
C THR A 176 23.68 9.87 -12.63
N LEU A 177 22.89 9.07 -11.92
CA LEU A 177 22.83 9.14 -10.45
C LEU A 177 24.14 8.67 -9.81
N ALA A 178 24.81 7.67 -10.39
CA ALA A 178 26.11 7.20 -9.91
C ALA A 178 27.19 8.29 -10.05
N SER A 179 27.22 9.02 -11.17
CA SER A 179 28.17 10.13 -11.37
C SER A 179 27.86 11.33 -10.46
N GLN A 180 26.57 11.63 -10.26
CA GLN A 180 26.14 12.64 -9.27
C GLN A 180 26.52 12.24 -7.84
N MET A 181 26.51 10.96 -7.50
CA MET A 181 26.96 10.49 -6.18
C MET A 181 28.47 10.54 -6.04
N ALA A 182 29.23 10.18 -7.08
CA ALA A 182 30.69 10.22 -7.07
C ALA A 182 31.25 11.65 -6.94
N SER A 183 30.50 12.66 -7.40
CA SER A 183 30.89 14.07 -7.30
C SER A 183 30.57 14.71 -5.95
N GLN A 184 29.87 14.02 -5.04
CA GLN A 184 29.50 14.54 -3.73
C GLN A 184 30.63 14.37 -2.71
N LYS A 185 30.89 15.39 -1.90
CA LYS A 185 31.96 15.38 -0.88
C LYS A 185 31.50 14.98 0.53
N VAL A 186 30.19 14.85 0.75
CA VAL A 186 29.59 14.66 2.09
C VAL A 186 29.89 13.28 2.68
N PHE A 187 29.94 12.25 1.85
CA PHE A 187 30.31 10.90 2.25
C PHE A 187 31.29 10.32 1.23
N PRO A 188 32.24 9.48 1.68
CA PRO A 188 33.05 8.70 0.75
C PRO A 188 32.14 7.70 0.01
N ALA A 189 32.42 7.49 -1.28
CA ALA A 189 31.54 6.76 -2.20
C ALA A 189 31.30 5.31 -1.75
N ASP A 190 32.29 4.67 -1.13
CA ASP A 190 32.23 3.33 -0.55
C ASP A 190 31.12 3.18 0.51
N ARG A 191 30.93 4.18 1.39
CA ARG A 191 29.90 4.15 2.42
C ARG A 191 28.50 4.32 1.86
N LEU A 192 28.33 5.16 0.83
CA LEU A 192 27.05 5.30 0.16
C LEU A 192 26.68 4.02 -0.60
N VAL A 193 27.64 3.42 -1.31
CA VAL A 193 27.46 2.14 -2.01
C VAL A 193 27.13 1.03 -1.02
N ALA A 194 27.81 0.94 0.14
CA ALA A 194 27.53 -0.06 1.15
C ALA A 194 26.12 0.12 1.78
N ALA A 195 25.72 1.35 2.09
CA ALA A 195 24.42 1.62 2.71
C ALA A 195 23.24 1.30 1.77
N PHE A 196 23.43 1.52 0.46
CA PHE A 196 22.41 1.32 -0.56
C PHE A 196 22.67 0.09 -1.44
N HIS A 197 23.52 -0.83 -0.99
CA HIS A 197 23.84 -2.04 -1.73
C HIS A 197 22.57 -2.85 -2.03
N VAL A 198 22.37 -3.11 -3.32
CA VAL A 198 21.31 -3.97 -3.86
C VAL A 198 21.97 -5.30 -4.26
N PRO A 199 21.35 -6.46 -3.96
CA PRO A 199 21.91 -7.76 -4.35
C PRO A 199 22.11 -7.87 -5.87
N SER A 200 23.04 -8.72 -6.30
CA SER A 200 23.25 -8.98 -7.72
C SER A 200 22.04 -9.69 -8.34
N ALA A 201 21.83 -9.48 -9.65
CA ALA A 201 20.77 -10.14 -10.40
C ALA A 201 20.87 -11.67 -10.33
N GLU A 202 22.09 -12.20 -10.26
CA GLU A 202 22.35 -13.64 -10.14
C GLU A 202 21.89 -14.21 -8.80
N MET A 203 22.14 -13.50 -7.69
CA MET A 203 21.65 -13.91 -6.37
C MET A 203 20.11 -13.94 -6.29
N VAL A 204 19.44 -13.04 -7.02
CA VAL A 204 17.97 -12.98 -7.08
C VAL A 204 17.42 -14.08 -7.99
N LYS A 205 18.10 -14.43 -9.08
CA LYS A 205 17.71 -15.55 -9.96
C LYS A 205 17.70 -16.89 -9.23
N HIS A 206 18.65 -17.14 -8.35
CA HIS A 206 18.75 -18.39 -7.57
C HIS A 206 17.70 -18.53 -6.46
N LYS A 207 16.90 -17.49 -6.19
CA LYS A 207 15.84 -17.54 -5.18
C LYS A 207 14.52 -17.96 -5.78
N SER A 208 13.71 -18.62 -4.95
CA SER A 208 12.30 -18.82 -5.27
C SER A 208 11.63 -17.46 -5.50
N ALA A 209 10.61 -17.44 -6.36
CA ALA A 209 9.87 -16.23 -6.69
C ALA A 209 9.35 -15.53 -5.41
N ILE A 210 8.78 -16.30 -4.48
CA ILE A 210 8.32 -15.80 -3.17
C ILE A 210 9.49 -15.24 -2.35
N GLY A 211 10.62 -15.95 -2.27
CA GLY A 211 11.81 -15.50 -1.54
C GLY A 211 12.37 -14.18 -2.07
N ALA A 212 12.32 -13.97 -3.39
CA ALA A 212 12.71 -12.71 -4.01
C ALA A 212 11.81 -11.54 -3.58
N ILE A 213 10.48 -11.74 -3.49
CA ILE A 213 9.56 -10.69 -3.03
C ILE A 213 9.73 -10.39 -1.55
N VAL A 214 9.88 -11.41 -0.71
CA VAL A 214 10.14 -11.22 0.72
C VAL A 214 11.43 -10.41 0.91
N TRP A 215 12.50 -10.76 0.19
CA TRP A 215 13.73 -9.97 0.20
C TRP A 215 13.47 -8.53 -0.25
N MET A 216 12.79 -8.33 -1.38
CA MET A 216 12.48 -7.01 -1.92
C MET A 216 11.70 -6.15 -0.90
N LEU A 217 10.73 -6.73 -0.20
CA LEU A 217 9.99 -6.10 0.89
C LEU A 217 10.90 -5.75 2.08
N MET A 218 11.78 -6.67 2.48
CA MET A 218 12.74 -6.41 3.57
C MET A 218 13.70 -5.27 3.24
N LEU A 219 14.17 -5.16 1.98
CA LEU A 219 14.97 -4.02 1.55
C LEU A 219 14.22 -2.69 1.74
N ASP A 220 12.93 -2.64 1.40
CA ASP A 220 12.12 -1.44 1.57
C ASP A 220 11.83 -1.13 3.05
N LEU A 221 11.58 -2.13 3.88
CA LEU A 221 11.34 -1.97 5.33
C LEU A 221 12.60 -1.51 6.08
N VAL A 222 13.77 -2.00 5.69
CA VAL A 222 15.06 -1.68 6.35
C VAL A 222 15.62 -0.33 5.89
N ARG A 223 15.26 0.12 4.67
CA ARG A 223 15.73 1.38 4.07
C ARG A 223 15.62 2.62 4.97
N PRO A 224 14.48 2.94 5.62
CA PRO A 224 14.39 4.12 6.49
C PRO A 224 15.38 4.06 7.66
N PHE A 225 15.67 2.88 8.20
CA PHE A 225 16.64 2.70 9.27
C PHE A 225 18.08 2.88 8.80
N ARG A 226 18.41 2.42 7.57
CA ARG A 226 19.74 2.68 6.97
C ARG A 226 19.96 4.18 6.73
N VAL A 227 18.93 4.86 6.23
CA VAL A 227 18.95 6.31 6.02
C VAL A 227 19.09 7.06 7.36
N ALA A 228 18.34 6.65 8.38
CA ALA A 228 18.47 7.19 9.72
C ALA A 228 19.88 6.97 10.30
N SER A 229 20.48 5.79 10.05
CA SER A 229 21.85 5.51 10.44
C SER A 229 22.86 6.45 9.75
N LEU A 230 22.72 6.72 8.46
CA LEU A 230 23.57 7.67 7.74
C LEU A 230 23.40 9.10 8.27
N ARG A 231 22.16 9.53 8.51
CA ARG A 231 21.86 10.85 9.08
C ARG A 231 22.50 11.03 10.46
N ARG A 232 22.44 10.03 11.33
CA ARG A 232 23.05 10.06 12.68
C ARG A 232 24.57 10.22 12.68
N GLN A 233 25.26 9.88 11.59
CA GLN A 233 26.72 10.05 11.49
C GLN A 233 27.13 11.49 11.20
N VAL A 234 26.25 12.29 10.60
CA VAL A 234 26.51 13.67 10.19
C VAL A 234 25.81 14.67 11.12
N LEU A 235 24.63 14.32 11.62
CA LEU A 235 23.87 15.17 12.53
C LEU A 235 24.46 15.12 13.94
N GLY A 236 24.66 16.29 14.54
CA GLY A 236 24.92 16.41 15.97
C GLY A 236 23.69 16.02 16.82
N PHE A 237 23.86 15.94 18.14
CA PHE A 237 22.84 15.47 19.09
C PHE A 237 21.46 16.15 18.92
N GLY A 238 21.44 17.48 18.74
CA GLY A 238 20.20 18.23 18.49
C GLY A 238 19.49 17.81 17.19
N GLY A 239 20.26 17.63 16.11
CA GLY A 239 19.71 17.18 14.82
C GLY A 239 19.12 15.76 14.89
N ILE A 240 19.71 14.88 15.70
CA ILE A 240 19.20 13.51 15.91
C ILE A 240 17.84 13.55 16.63
N ILE A 241 17.69 14.37 17.68
CA ILE A 241 16.42 14.46 18.42
C ILE A 241 15.32 15.06 17.54
N PHE A 242 15.57 16.20 16.89
CA PHE A 242 14.55 16.87 16.05
C PHE A 242 14.15 16.05 14.82
N SER A 243 15.00 15.13 14.36
CA SER A 243 14.69 14.22 13.25
C SER A 243 14.12 12.87 13.69
N LEU A 244 13.70 12.70 14.96
CA LEU A 244 13.27 11.41 15.52
C LEU A 244 14.30 10.30 15.26
N GLY A 245 15.53 10.51 15.70
CA GLY A 245 16.62 9.54 15.52
C GLY A 245 17.14 9.46 14.07
N GLY A 246 16.86 10.45 13.23
CA GLY A 246 17.22 10.46 11.80
C GLY A 246 16.14 9.89 10.88
N LEU A 247 14.97 9.48 11.38
CA LEU A 247 13.88 8.97 10.54
C LEU A 247 13.23 10.07 9.70
N LEU A 248 13.07 11.26 10.28
CA LEU A 248 12.54 12.43 9.60
C LEU A 248 13.62 13.21 8.84
N ARG A 249 13.18 14.05 7.91
CA ARG A 249 14.05 14.95 7.15
C ARG A 249 14.80 15.88 8.11
N SER A 250 16.11 16.01 7.92
CA SER A 250 16.95 16.93 8.67
C SER A 250 16.98 18.33 8.06
N THR A 251 17.51 19.30 8.81
CA THR A 251 17.72 20.69 8.36
C THR A 251 18.91 20.86 7.40
N HIS A 252 19.71 19.81 7.18
CA HIS A 252 20.92 19.88 6.35
C HIS A 252 20.58 19.56 4.88
N ASP A 253 20.40 20.58 4.06
CA ASP A 253 19.95 20.42 2.66
C ASP A 253 20.92 19.63 1.77
N GLU A 254 22.23 19.75 1.99
CA GLU A 254 23.25 18.97 1.26
C GLU A 254 23.13 17.47 1.58
N LEU A 255 23.03 17.12 2.88
CA LEU A 255 22.82 15.74 3.34
C LEU A 255 21.52 15.16 2.77
N GLU A 256 20.43 15.91 2.81
CA GLU A 256 19.14 15.45 2.26
C GLU A 256 19.18 15.29 0.74
N THR A 257 19.98 16.11 0.04
CA THR A 257 20.20 15.95 -1.40
C THR A 257 20.95 14.66 -1.71
N VAL A 258 22.05 14.37 -1.00
CA VAL A 258 22.81 13.11 -1.14
C VAL A 258 21.91 11.90 -0.84
N VAL A 259 21.20 11.93 0.29
CA VAL A 259 20.30 10.85 0.71
C VAL A 259 19.21 10.62 -0.34
N ARG A 260 18.64 11.68 -0.92
CA ARG A 260 17.63 11.58 -1.98
C ARG A 260 18.19 10.91 -3.24
N ILE A 261 19.37 11.32 -3.70
CA ILE A 261 20.01 10.73 -4.90
C ILE A 261 20.33 9.25 -4.65
N ALA A 262 20.94 8.93 -3.52
CA ALA A 262 21.28 7.55 -3.17
C ALA A 262 20.02 6.68 -2.99
N GLN A 263 18.96 7.24 -2.44
CA GLN A 263 17.64 6.62 -2.40
C GLN A 263 17.10 6.34 -3.81
N GLN A 264 17.11 7.32 -4.71
CA GLN A 264 16.64 7.15 -6.08
C GLN A 264 17.42 6.05 -6.80
N GLN A 265 18.75 6.08 -6.70
CA GLN A 265 19.63 5.05 -7.27
C GLN A 265 19.35 3.65 -6.73
N ALA A 266 19.17 3.50 -5.41
CA ALA A 266 18.85 2.22 -4.79
C ALA A 266 17.48 1.69 -5.25
N ALA A 267 16.49 2.57 -5.38
CA ALA A 267 15.15 2.20 -5.83
C ALA A 267 15.14 1.74 -7.30
N LEU A 268 15.89 2.43 -8.17
CA LEU A 268 16.05 2.07 -9.58
C LEU A 268 16.80 0.73 -9.70
N SER A 269 17.96 0.60 -9.06
CA SER A 269 18.76 -0.64 -9.05
C SER A 269 17.94 -1.84 -8.57
N LYS A 270 17.15 -1.68 -7.49
CA LYS A 270 16.26 -2.73 -6.99
C LYS A 270 15.18 -3.09 -8.00
N ARG A 271 14.50 -2.10 -8.61
CA ARG A 271 13.50 -2.37 -9.65
C ARG A 271 14.09 -3.17 -10.80
N MET A 272 15.28 -2.80 -11.25
CA MET A 272 16.02 -3.50 -12.30
C MET A 272 16.30 -4.96 -11.90
N VAL A 273 16.93 -5.18 -10.74
CA VAL A 273 17.32 -6.53 -10.31
C VAL A 273 16.12 -7.46 -10.09
N PHE A 274 14.99 -6.93 -9.60
CA PHE A 274 13.81 -7.73 -9.24
C PHE A 274 12.71 -7.74 -10.32
N LEU A 275 12.89 -7.09 -11.47
CA LEU A 275 11.80 -6.91 -12.45
C LEU A 275 11.21 -8.23 -12.95
N SER A 276 12.09 -9.14 -13.41
CA SER A 276 11.67 -10.43 -13.97
C SER A 276 10.83 -11.24 -12.97
N ARG A 277 11.29 -11.35 -11.71
CA ARG A 277 10.55 -12.04 -10.64
C ARG A 277 9.25 -11.34 -10.28
N THR A 278 9.25 -10.01 -10.27
CA THR A 278 8.04 -9.22 -10.02
C THR A 278 6.99 -9.47 -11.10
N GLN A 279 7.38 -9.49 -12.38
CA GLN A 279 6.48 -9.75 -13.50
C GLN A 279 5.90 -11.17 -13.44
N GLU A 280 6.74 -12.19 -13.22
CA GLU A 280 6.33 -13.59 -13.08
C GLU A 280 5.23 -13.75 -12.01
N ILE A 281 5.47 -13.21 -10.82
CA ILE A 281 4.53 -13.31 -9.69
C ILE A 281 3.30 -12.46 -9.93
N PHE A 282 3.43 -11.30 -10.57
CA PHE A 282 2.28 -10.46 -10.88
C PHE A 282 1.32 -11.14 -11.88
N GLN A 283 1.83 -11.96 -12.79
CA GLN A 283 0.98 -12.79 -13.65
C GLN A 283 0.25 -13.87 -12.83
N LEU A 284 0.97 -14.60 -11.99
CA LEU A 284 0.37 -15.61 -11.09
C LEU A 284 -0.65 -15.01 -10.11
N TRP A 285 -0.38 -13.81 -9.61
CA TRP A 285 -1.26 -13.11 -8.68
C TRP A 285 -2.67 -12.94 -9.24
N HIS A 286 -2.82 -12.56 -10.52
CA HIS A 286 -4.13 -12.42 -11.13
C HIS A 286 -4.91 -13.74 -11.21
N VAL A 287 -4.20 -14.84 -11.42
CA VAL A 287 -4.77 -16.20 -11.51
C VAL A 287 -5.32 -16.63 -10.16
N ILE A 288 -4.71 -16.21 -9.05
CA ILE A 288 -5.16 -16.57 -7.70
C ILE A 288 -6.18 -15.56 -7.15
N HIS A 289 -5.91 -14.27 -7.29
CA HIS A 289 -6.73 -13.21 -6.67
C HIS A 289 -8.16 -13.17 -7.21
N ARG A 290 -8.36 -13.35 -8.52
CA ARG A 290 -9.70 -13.27 -9.12
C ARG A 290 -10.63 -14.43 -8.72
N PRO A 291 -10.23 -15.72 -8.81
CA PRO A 291 -11.09 -16.82 -8.36
C PRO A 291 -11.47 -16.74 -6.89
N PHE A 292 -10.52 -16.38 -6.01
CA PHE A 292 -10.82 -16.19 -4.58
C PHE A 292 -11.79 -15.03 -4.36
N SER A 293 -11.65 -13.95 -5.14
CA SER A 293 -12.64 -12.86 -5.13
C SER A 293 -14.02 -13.35 -5.55
N TYR A 294 -14.14 -14.23 -6.55
CA TYR A 294 -15.44 -14.80 -6.95
C TYR A 294 -16.02 -15.74 -5.91
N ALA A 295 -15.20 -16.60 -5.30
CA ALA A 295 -15.61 -17.49 -4.22
C ALA A 295 -16.16 -16.68 -3.02
N PHE A 296 -15.51 -15.55 -2.69
CA PHE A 296 -16.02 -14.64 -1.68
C PHE A 296 -17.41 -14.08 -2.01
N ILE A 297 -17.68 -13.67 -3.26
CA ILE A 297 -19.02 -13.21 -3.66
C ILE A 297 -20.07 -14.26 -3.36
N VAL A 298 -19.83 -15.50 -3.80
CA VAL A 298 -20.77 -16.60 -3.65
C VAL A 298 -21.05 -16.83 -2.16
N LEU A 299 -20.02 -16.89 -1.33
CA LEU A 299 -20.18 -17.09 0.11
C LEU A 299 -20.87 -15.91 0.81
N ALA A 300 -20.60 -14.67 0.39
CA ALA A 300 -21.27 -13.48 0.90
C ALA A 300 -22.76 -13.49 0.55
N LEU A 301 -23.12 -13.84 -0.69
CA LEU A 301 -24.51 -13.97 -1.11
C LEU A 301 -25.24 -15.09 -0.36
N LEU A 302 -24.60 -16.25 -0.17
CA LEU A 302 -25.16 -17.34 0.62
C LEU A 302 -25.37 -16.93 2.08
N HIS A 303 -24.40 -16.23 2.67
CA HIS A 303 -24.51 -15.71 4.04
C HIS A 303 -25.68 -14.72 4.17
N ILE A 304 -25.79 -13.76 3.26
CA ILE A 304 -26.88 -12.77 3.28
C ILE A 304 -28.22 -13.50 3.08
N GLY A 305 -28.35 -14.32 2.03
CA GLY A 305 -29.59 -15.03 1.73
C GLY A 305 -30.07 -15.93 2.89
N THR A 306 -29.16 -16.67 3.52
CA THR A 306 -29.50 -17.48 4.71
C THR A 306 -29.90 -16.62 5.90
N ALA A 307 -29.25 -15.47 6.13
CA ALA A 307 -29.65 -14.54 7.18
C ALA A 307 -31.04 -13.94 6.95
N MET A 308 -31.40 -13.63 5.69
CA MET A 308 -32.74 -13.15 5.32
C MET A 308 -33.80 -14.21 5.56
N LEU A 309 -33.57 -15.44 5.08
CA LEU A 309 -34.53 -16.54 5.17
C LEU A 309 -34.82 -16.96 6.61
N LEU A 310 -33.82 -16.85 7.51
CA LEU A 310 -33.97 -17.19 8.92
C LEU A 310 -34.42 -16.01 9.79
N GLY A 311 -34.69 -14.84 9.20
CA GLY A 311 -35.20 -13.67 9.93
C GLY A 311 -34.18 -12.98 10.85
N TYR A 312 -32.88 -13.03 10.50
CA TYR A 312 -31.81 -12.40 11.28
C TYR A 312 -31.50 -10.94 10.85
N LEU A 313 -32.28 -10.38 9.92
CA LEU A 313 -32.21 -8.97 9.48
C LEU A 313 -33.07 -8.04 10.34
#